data_AF-A0A9P1G2Z7-F1
#
_entry.id   AF-A0A9P1G2Z7-F1
#
_cell.length_a   1.000
_cell.length_b   1.000
_cell.length_c   1.000
_cell.angle_alpha   90.00
_cell.angle_beta   90.00
_cell.angle_gamma   90.00
#
_symmetry.space_group_name_H-M   'P 1'
#
loop_
_entity.id
_entity.type
_entity.pdbx_description
1 polymer ?
#
loop_
_entity_poly.entity_id
_entity_poly.type
_entity_poly.pdbx_seq_one_letter_code
_entity_poly.pdbx_strand_id
1 'polypeptide(L)'
;MLKQCLWQSEPLTSKGGQMAVIHKRGSTFLAENYRGIMLLPTIAKRFHALIRKRLMVRLHGQRPQCQIGGFAHMQVPFGSQLLQVFGRIMDAKGLSSAIVFVDLTNAFHRLIRELVSGVHLPREAEEILQALQAEGLPAHEVAELLELPCLLQQLNEGMTNSLFGLHKTFFKILMHHGASFNPSPFTSLEQPLKEFACSCGKVFTSQQGLSCHRRLIHNEFAPEHAFLAGLPDGQEFQKKPVEVQGLARVETIQAQGPLMHMEDRRRVQISQLQHELERVQTDLLVTELPPEVNTASKELRTALSQTTKEWFQLFCDEGYDERLAESLPDRWIVLLGGPEGHYDAWFEAEFMQWGQDDLPDVIADFLDGRAESLVDDAFCELVALFPRFDLMQKRTLLLAKLNCLENEIAGHFPHRT
;
A
#
# COMPACT_ATOMS: atom_id res chain seq x y z
N MET A 1 -24.61 -8.63 8.01
CA MET A 1 -24.19 -8.09 9.33
C MET A 1 -25.01 -8.71 10.47
N LEU A 2 -26.30 -8.38 10.66
CA LEU A 2 -27.10 -8.91 11.80
C LEU A 2 -27.06 -10.44 11.90
N LYS A 3 -27.39 -11.14 10.81
CA LYS A 3 -27.32 -12.60 10.69
C LYS A 3 -25.94 -13.18 11.00
N GLN A 4 -24.86 -12.51 10.55
CA GLN A 4 -23.47 -12.92 10.84
C GLN A 4 -23.12 -12.80 12.32
N CYS A 5 -23.63 -11.74 12.97
CA CYS A 5 -23.39 -11.50 14.38
C CYS A 5 -24.18 -12.51 15.23
N LEU A 6 -25.43 -12.79 14.85
CA LEU A 6 -26.34 -13.73 15.53
C LEU A 6 -25.87 -15.18 15.41
N TRP A 7 -25.50 -15.63 14.22
CA TRP A 7 -25.07 -17.02 13.97
C TRP A 7 -23.58 -17.25 14.14
N GLN A 8 -22.81 -16.20 14.45
CA GLN A 8 -21.35 -16.24 14.56
C GLN A 8 -20.68 -16.90 13.34
N SER A 9 -21.34 -16.79 12.19
CA SER A 9 -20.97 -17.47 10.96
C SER A 9 -21.09 -16.51 9.79
N GLU A 10 -20.05 -16.48 8.97
CA GLU A 10 -20.03 -15.67 7.77
C GLU A 10 -20.82 -16.36 6.63
N PRO A 11 -21.76 -15.67 5.95
CA PRO A 11 -22.44 -16.19 4.78
C PRO A 11 -21.44 -16.57 3.70
N LEU A 12 -21.75 -17.64 2.99
CA LEU A 12 -20.89 -18.23 1.97
C LEU A 12 -20.44 -17.21 0.91
N THR A 13 -21.32 -16.29 0.53
CA THR A 13 -21.03 -15.20 -0.43
C THR A 13 -19.97 -14.20 0.04
N SER A 14 -19.69 -14.14 1.35
CA SER A 14 -18.64 -13.27 1.93
C SER A 14 -17.32 -14.02 2.17
N LYS A 15 -17.32 -15.35 2.05
CA LYS A 15 -16.11 -16.19 2.12
C LYS A 15 -15.38 -16.30 0.77
N GLY A 16 -16.07 -16.01 -0.34
CA GLY A 16 -15.54 -16.04 -1.70
C GLY A 16 -15.37 -14.65 -2.30
N GLY A 17 -14.59 -14.56 -3.37
CA GLY A 17 -14.32 -13.32 -4.09
C GLY A 17 -13.73 -13.59 -5.46
N GLN A 18 -13.55 -12.54 -6.27
CA GLN A 18 -12.88 -12.65 -7.56
C GLN A 18 -11.39 -12.87 -7.34
N MET A 19 -10.80 -13.86 -8.00
CA MET A 19 -9.35 -14.02 -8.01
C MET A 19 -8.73 -13.03 -9.01
N ALA A 20 -7.80 -12.22 -8.54
CA ALA A 20 -6.91 -11.44 -9.39
C ALA A 20 -5.52 -12.08 -9.37
N VAL A 21 -4.93 -12.34 -10.53
CA VAL A 21 -3.56 -12.86 -10.60
C VAL A 21 -2.59 -11.70 -10.78
N ILE A 22 -1.54 -11.68 -9.97
CA ILE A 22 -0.49 -10.65 -10.04
C ILE A 22 0.82 -11.36 -10.39
N HIS A 23 1.38 -11.01 -11.54
CA HIS A 23 2.69 -11.51 -11.94
C HIS A 23 3.76 -11.04 -10.95
N LYS A 24 4.64 -11.95 -10.53
CA LYS A 24 5.79 -11.65 -9.68
C LYS A 24 7.01 -11.33 -10.54
N ARG A 25 7.72 -12.38 -10.97
CA ARG A 25 8.98 -12.40 -11.72
C ARG A 25 9.05 -13.72 -12.48
N GLY A 26 9.80 -13.79 -13.58
CA GLY A 26 9.94 -14.98 -14.41
C GLY A 26 8.97 -15.02 -15.60
N SER A 27 8.95 -16.14 -16.32
CA SER A 27 8.12 -16.32 -17.51
C SER A 27 6.64 -16.09 -17.22
N THR A 28 5.98 -15.29 -18.05
CA THR A 28 4.54 -15.00 -17.99
C THR A 28 3.67 -16.22 -18.35
N PHE A 29 4.26 -17.26 -18.93
CA PHE A 29 3.57 -18.48 -19.32
C PHE A 29 3.47 -19.53 -18.19
N LEU A 30 4.17 -19.32 -17.07
CA LEU A 30 4.18 -20.26 -15.94
C LEU A 30 3.34 -19.74 -14.77
N ALA A 31 2.37 -20.56 -14.35
CA ALA A 31 1.43 -20.25 -13.27
C ALA A 31 2.10 -19.96 -11.91
N GLU A 32 3.22 -20.61 -11.60
CA GLU A 32 4.01 -20.42 -10.37
C GLU A 32 4.55 -18.99 -10.18
N ASN A 33 4.74 -18.28 -11.30
CA ASN A 33 5.23 -16.90 -11.33
C ASN A 33 4.12 -15.88 -11.01
N TYR A 34 2.90 -16.33 -10.72
CA TYR A 34 1.78 -15.47 -10.33
C TYR A 34 1.43 -15.61 -8.84
N ARG A 35 0.93 -14.53 -8.23
CA ARG A 35 0.25 -14.51 -6.93
C ARG A 35 -1.25 -14.40 -7.18
N GLY A 36 -2.02 -15.36 -6.67
CA GLY A 36 -3.47 -15.21 -6.56
C GLY A 36 -3.83 -14.29 -5.39
N ILE A 37 -4.46 -13.15 -5.66
CA ILE A 37 -5.05 -12.26 -4.66
C ILE A 37 -6.57 -12.31 -4.79
N MET A 38 -7.24 -12.73 -3.72
CA MET A 38 -8.68 -12.71 -3.65
C MET A 38 -9.19 -11.30 -3.36
N LEU A 39 -10.02 -10.78 -4.27
CA LEU A 39 -10.77 -9.55 -4.10
C LEU A 39 -12.12 -9.88 -3.44
N LEU A 40 -12.18 -9.64 -2.13
CA LEU A 40 -13.42 -9.79 -1.37
C LEU A 40 -14.40 -8.64 -1.66
N PRO A 41 -15.71 -8.89 -1.66
CA PRO A 41 -16.74 -7.84 -1.75
C PRO A 41 -16.54 -6.76 -0.68
N THR A 42 -16.89 -5.51 -1.00
CA THR A 42 -16.65 -4.34 -0.14
C THR A 42 -17.18 -4.52 1.29
N ILE A 43 -18.36 -5.11 1.46
CA ILE A 43 -18.97 -5.33 2.78
C ILE A 43 -18.19 -6.38 3.59
N ALA A 44 -17.80 -7.49 2.96
CA ALA A 44 -17.01 -8.55 3.61
C ALA A 44 -15.63 -8.02 4.05
N LYS A 45 -14.95 -7.27 3.16
CA LYS A 45 -13.66 -6.63 3.46
C LYS A 45 -13.76 -5.66 4.65
N ARG A 46 -14.83 -4.86 4.73
CA ARG A 46 -15.06 -3.94 5.85
C ARG A 46 -15.34 -4.69 7.15
N PHE A 47 -16.10 -5.76 7.10
CA PHE A 47 -16.37 -6.60 8.27
C PHE A 47 -15.09 -7.26 8.81
N HIS A 48 -14.28 -7.88 7.94
CA HIS A 48 -12.98 -8.44 8.33
C HIS A 48 -12.02 -7.37 8.87
N ALA A 49 -12.01 -6.16 8.30
CA ALA A 49 -11.21 -5.06 8.81
C ALA A 49 -11.62 -4.63 10.23
N LEU A 50 -12.93 -4.64 10.55
CA LEU A 50 -13.43 -4.34 11.90
C LEU A 50 -13.02 -5.42 12.90
N ILE A 51 -13.16 -6.70 12.54
CA ILE A 51 -12.71 -7.81 13.39
C ILE A 51 -11.20 -7.71 13.63
N ARG A 52 -10.42 -7.54 12.56
CA ARG A 52 -8.96 -7.37 12.65
C ARG A 52 -8.59 -6.23 13.57
N LYS A 53 -9.23 -5.05 13.45
CA LYS A 53 -8.93 -3.90 14.31
C LYS A 53 -9.11 -4.24 15.80
N ARG A 54 -10.12 -5.03 16.15
CA ARG A 54 -10.37 -5.45 17.54
C ARG A 54 -9.35 -6.48 18.02
N LEU A 55 -9.11 -7.53 17.22
CA LEU A 55 -8.14 -8.57 17.53
C LEU A 55 -6.73 -7.99 17.70
N MET A 56 -6.32 -7.07 16.84
CA MET A 56 -4.98 -6.46 16.90
C MET A 56 -4.72 -5.68 18.20
N VAL A 57 -5.75 -5.07 18.81
CA VAL A 57 -5.59 -4.36 20.09
C VAL A 57 -5.21 -5.33 21.21
N ARG A 58 -5.76 -6.54 21.22
CA ARG A 58 -5.46 -7.56 22.23
C ARG A 58 -4.17 -8.31 21.91
N LEU A 59 -3.97 -8.66 20.64
CA LEU A 59 -2.76 -9.33 20.17
C LEU A 59 -1.51 -8.48 20.43
N HIS A 60 -1.63 -7.15 20.42
CA HIS A 60 -0.51 -6.27 20.71
C HIS A 60 0.12 -6.53 22.10
N GLY A 61 -0.70 -6.85 23.11
CA GLY A 61 -0.23 -7.14 24.46
C GLY A 61 0.44 -8.51 24.63
N GLN A 62 0.20 -9.44 23.71
CA GLN A 62 0.79 -10.79 23.74
C GLN A 62 1.88 -10.98 22.68
N ARG A 63 2.32 -9.90 22.04
CA ARG A 63 3.32 -9.94 20.98
C ARG A 63 4.66 -10.47 21.52
N PRO A 64 5.23 -11.54 20.94
CA PRO A 64 6.59 -11.99 21.20
C PRO A 64 7.62 -10.86 21.06
N GLN A 65 8.65 -10.91 21.91
CA GLN A 65 9.80 -10.01 21.82
C GLN A 65 10.45 -10.18 20.43
N CYS A 66 10.78 -9.05 19.78
CA CYS A 66 11.34 -8.99 18.42
C CYS A 66 10.40 -9.31 17.25
N GLN A 67 9.08 -9.51 17.46
CA GLN A 67 8.15 -9.61 16.32
C GLN A 67 7.88 -8.22 15.69
N ILE A 68 8.48 -7.95 14.53
CA ILE A 68 8.34 -6.67 13.81
C ILE A 68 7.16 -6.68 12.84
N GLY A 69 6.96 -7.79 12.12
CA GLY A 69 5.90 -7.90 11.11
C GLY A 69 4.49 -8.01 11.70
N GLY A 70 3.51 -7.36 11.04
CA GLY A 70 2.08 -7.53 11.31
C GLY A 70 1.46 -6.55 12.31
N PHE A 71 2.26 -5.70 12.97
CA PHE A 71 1.80 -4.73 13.97
C PHE A 71 1.99 -3.28 13.52
N ALA A 72 1.17 -2.38 14.06
CA ALA A 72 1.28 -0.94 13.79
C ALA A 72 2.59 -0.36 14.34
N HIS A 73 3.08 0.71 13.71
CA HIS A 73 4.27 1.46 14.11
C HIS A 73 5.60 0.68 14.10
N MET A 74 5.61 -0.52 13.52
CA MET A 74 6.84 -1.30 13.32
C MET A 74 7.31 -1.11 11.88
N GLN A 75 8.44 -0.43 11.69
CA GLN A 75 9.05 -0.25 10.38
C GLN A 75 10.12 -1.32 10.12
N VAL A 76 10.32 -1.66 8.85
CA VAL A 76 11.34 -2.64 8.40
C VAL A 76 12.77 -2.30 8.89
N PRO A 77 13.22 -1.03 8.92
CA PRO A 77 14.58 -0.69 9.35
C PRO A 77 14.95 -1.14 10.77
N PHE A 78 13.98 -1.29 11.68
CA PHE A 78 14.23 -1.79 13.04
C PHE A 78 14.89 -3.17 13.04
N GLY A 79 14.49 -4.05 12.10
CA GLY A 79 15.09 -5.39 12.00
C GLY A 79 16.56 -5.31 11.58
N SER A 80 16.87 -4.44 10.63
CA SER A 80 18.24 -4.23 10.17
C SER A 80 19.13 -3.65 11.28
N GLN A 81 18.64 -2.63 11.99
CA GLN A 81 19.37 -2.02 13.10
C GLN A 81 19.63 -3.02 14.24
N LEU A 82 18.64 -3.87 14.58
CA LEU A 82 18.80 -4.90 15.60
C LEU A 82 19.95 -5.86 15.28
N LEU A 83 20.01 -6.33 14.02
CA LEU A 83 21.08 -7.23 13.58
C LEU A 83 22.46 -6.54 13.59
N GLN A 84 22.53 -5.27 13.19
CA GLN A 84 23.77 -4.49 13.23
C GLN A 84 24.26 -4.26 14.67
N VAL A 85 23.36 -3.93 15.59
CA VAL A 85 23.69 -3.75 17.01
C VAL A 85 24.17 -5.07 17.62
N PHE A 86 23.50 -6.18 17.31
CA PHE A 86 23.94 -7.51 17.73
C PHE A 86 25.37 -7.80 17.26
N GLY A 87 25.66 -7.61 15.97
CA GLY A 87 27.01 -7.80 15.41
C GLY A 87 28.07 -6.98 16.15
N ARG A 88 27.84 -5.67 16.33
CA ARG A 88 28.78 -4.79 17.05
C ARG A 88 29.02 -5.22 18.50
N ILE A 89 28.00 -5.70 19.20
CA ILE A 89 28.13 -6.19 20.58
C ILE A 89 29.00 -7.46 20.62
N MET A 90 28.80 -8.37 19.66
CA MET A 90 29.57 -9.61 19.57
C MET A 90 31.03 -9.33 19.22
N ASP A 91 31.27 -8.43 18.26
CA ASP A 91 32.62 -7.96 17.90
C ASP A 91 33.35 -7.32 19.08
N ALA A 92 32.67 -6.42 19.81
CA ALA A 92 33.23 -5.77 21.00
C ALA A 92 33.57 -6.75 22.12
N LYS A 93 32.88 -7.90 22.18
CA LYS A 93 33.15 -8.98 23.13
C LYS A 93 34.17 -10.00 22.62
N GLY A 94 34.66 -9.85 21.39
CA GLY A 94 35.56 -10.82 20.76
C GLY A 94 34.91 -12.20 20.56
N LEU A 95 33.59 -12.25 20.41
CA LEU A 95 32.83 -13.49 20.25
C LEU A 95 32.44 -13.68 18.78
N SER A 96 32.70 -14.87 18.24
CA SER A 96 32.17 -15.26 16.93
C SER A 96 30.64 -15.27 16.96
N SER A 97 30.03 -14.69 15.94
CA SER A 97 28.57 -14.66 15.79
C SER A 97 28.16 -15.06 14.37
N ALA A 98 26.94 -15.58 14.24
CA ALA A 98 26.33 -15.95 12.97
C ALA A 98 24.85 -15.54 12.97
N ILE A 99 24.32 -15.20 11.80
CA ILE A 99 22.91 -14.83 11.60
C ILE A 99 22.31 -15.81 10.60
N VAL A 100 21.24 -16.49 10.99
CA VAL A 100 20.53 -17.45 10.14
C VAL A 100 19.24 -16.81 9.66
N PHE A 101 19.08 -16.71 8.34
CA PHE A 101 17.85 -16.22 7.71
C PHE A 101 16.94 -17.40 7.38
N VAL A 102 15.74 -17.40 7.95
CA VAL A 102 14.72 -18.42 7.72
C VAL A 102 13.52 -17.76 7.07
N ASP A 103 13.05 -18.31 5.95
CA ASP A 103 11.84 -17.87 5.27
C ASP A 103 10.83 -19.02 5.14
N LEU A 104 9.54 -18.69 5.24
CA LEU A 104 8.46 -19.67 5.16
C LEU A 104 7.87 -19.69 3.75
N THR A 105 7.94 -20.85 3.10
CA THR A 105 7.29 -21.05 1.80
C THR A 105 5.77 -21.04 1.96
N ASN A 106 5.10 -20.16 1.22
CA ASN A 106 3.62 -20.08 1.19
C ASN A 106 2.96 -19.94 2.57
N ALA A 107 3.52 -19.11 3.46
CA ALA A 107 3.07 -18.94 4.85
C ALA A 107 1.55 -18.70 5.02
N PHE A 108 0.90 -17.98 4.09
CA PHE A 108 -0.55 -17.75 4.16
C PHE A 108 -1.42 -18.96 3.79
N HIS A 109 -0.83 -19.97 3.14
CA HIS A 109 -1.53 -21.14 2.61
C HIS A 109 -1.32 -22.39 3.46
N ARG A 110 -0.26 -22.42 4.28
CA ARG A 110 0.08 -23.55 5.17
C ARG A 110 -0.27 -23.25 6.63
N LEU A 111 -1.39 -22.57 6.85
CA LEU A 111 -1.87 -22.24 8.19
C LEU A 111 -2.85 -23.32 8.66
N ILE A 112 -2.50 -24.01 9.75
CA ILE A 112 -3.42 -24.88 10.49
C ILE A 112 -4.33 -23.98 11.32
N ARG A 113 -5.60 -23.86 10.92
CA ARG A 113 -6.53 -22.86 11.47
C ARG A 113 -6.95 -23.20 12.89
N GLU A 114 -6.96 -24.48 13.20
CA GLU A 114 -7.37 -25.09 14.46
C GLU A 114 -6.41 -24.71 15.59
N LEU A 115 -5.13 -24.47 15.30
CA LEU A 115 -4.19 -23.90 16.26
C LEU A 115 -4.54 -22.43 16.61
N VAL A 116 -5.21 -21.73 15.71
CA VAL A 116 -5.62 -20.33 15.90
C VAL A 116 -7.00 -20.26 16.55
N SER A 117 -8.01 -20.91 15.96
CA SER A 117 -9.41 -20.81 16.38
C SER A 117 -9.89 -21.92 17.31
N GLY A 118 -9.12 -23.00 17.46
CA GLY A 118 -9.51 -24.23 18.15
C GLY A 118 -10.19 -25.22 17.22
N VAL A 119 -10.22 -26.49 17.63
CA VAL A 119 -10.95 -27.55 16.92
C VAL A 119 -12.45 -27.36 17.14
N HIS A 120 -13.19 -27.18 16.05
CA HIS A 120 -14.66 -27.06 16.10
C HIS A 120 -15.35 -28.33 15.62
N LEU A 121 -14.73 -29.03 14.66
CA LEU A 121 -15.19 -30.31 14.12
C LEU A 121 -14.04 -31.32 14.26
N PRO A 122 -14.18 -32.37 15.08
CA PRO A 122 -13.13 -33.37 15.28
C PRO A 122 -12.64 -34.01 13.98
N ARG A 123 -13.55 -34.18 13.01
CA ARG A 123 -13.24 -34.73 11.68
C ARG A 123 -12.26 -33.86 10.89
N GLU A 124 -12.36 -32.53 10.97
CA GLU A 124 -11.44 -31.62 10.25
C GLU A 124 -10.02 -31.73 10.82
N ALA A 125 -9.89 -31.87 12.15
CA ALA A 125 -8.61 -32.10 12.80
C ALA A 125 -8.00 -33.45 12.39
N GLU A 126 -8.79 -34.51 12.30
CA GLU A 126 -8.33 -35.82 11.83
C GLU A 126 -7.84 -35.79 10.38
N GLU A 127 -8.58 -35.10 9.49
CA GLU A 127 -8.17 -34.91 8.09
C GLU A 127 -6.83 -34.14 7.98
N ILE A 128 -6.59 -33.15 8.86
CA ILE A 128 -5.32 -32.43 8.93
C ILE A 128 -4.18 -33.33 9.39
N LEU A 129 -4.39 -34.12 10.46
CA LEU A 129 -3.38 -35.02 10.98
C LEU A 129 -3.00 -36.11 9.96
N GLN A 130 -3.98 -36.64 9.24
CA GLN A 130 -3.74 -37.59 8.14
C GLN A 130 -2.96 -36.94 6.99
N ALA A 131 -3.27 -35.70 6.62
CA ALA A 131 -2.53 -34.96 5.60
C ALA A 131 -1.07 -34.70 6.02
N LEU A 132 -0.83 -34.30 7.27
CA LEU A 132 0.51 -34.12 7.81
C LEU A 132 1.31 -35.42 7.80
N GLN A 133 0.70 -36.52 8.22
CA GLN A 133 1.36 -37.83 8.22
C GLN A 133 1.70 -38.30 6.80
N ALA A 134 0.81 -38.08 5.83
CA ALA A 134 1.05 -38.39 4.43
C ALA A 134 2.19 -37.54 3.81
N GLU A 135 2.41 -36.33 4.32
CA GLU A 135 3.53 -35.45 3.93
C GLU A 135 4.82 -35.70 4.72
N GLY A 136 4.85 -36.68 5.63
CA GLY A 136 6.01 -36.97 6.48
C GLY A 136 6.28 -35.90 7.55
N LEU A 137 5.29 -35.04 7.81
CA LEU A 137 5.35 -33.99 8.84
C LEU A 137 4.94 -34.58 10.21
N PRO A 138 5.40 -34.00 11.33
CA PRO A 138 5.17 -34.54 12.66
C PRO A 138 3.72 -34.36 13.12
N ALA A 139 2.82 -35.21 12.61
CA ALA A 139 1.40 -35.20 12.94
C ALA A 139 1.15 -35.40 14.44
N HIS A 140 1.98 -36.21 15.10
CA HIS A 140 1.87 -36.46 16.54
C HIS A 140 2.07 -35.17 17.36
N GLU A 141 3.07 -34.35 17.04
CA GLU A 141 3.33 -33.09 17.73
C GLU A 141 2.20 -32.08 17.50
N VAL A 142 1.67 -32.02 16.27
CA VAL A 142 0.50 -31.19 15.97
C VAL A 142 -0.73 -31.66 16.74
N ALA A 143 -0.92 -32.97 16.91
CA ALA A 143 -2.02 -33.51 17.72
C ALA A 143 -1.92 -33.02 19.18
N GLU A 144 -0.73 -33.05 19.79
CA GLU A 144 -0.50 -32.51 21.13
C GLU A 144 -0.78 -31.00 21.20
N LEU A 145 -0.35 -30.24 20.19
CA LEU A 145 -0.61 -28.79 20.12
C LEU A 145 -2.12 -28.48 19.99
N LEU A 146 -2.89 -29.34 19.34
CA LEU A 146 -4.34 -29.18 19.22
C LEU A 146 -5.09 -29.44 20.55
N GLU A 147 -4.47 -30.14 21.51
CA GLU A 147 -5.01 -30.31 22.86
C GLU A 147 -4.76 -29.09 23.76
N LEU A 148 -3.81 -28.22 23.40
CA LEU A 148 -3.54 -26.98 24.11
C LEU A 148 -4.58 -25.90 23.77
N PRO A 149 -4.79 -24.91 24.67
CA PRO A 149 -5.66 -23.78 24.35
C PRO A 149 -5.18 -23.07 23.08
N CYS A 150 -6.07 -22.91 22.10
CA CYS A 150 -5.75 -22.23 20.84
C CYS A 150 -5.42 -20.74 21.06
N LEU A 151 -4.78 -20.09 20.09
CA LEU A 151 -4.37 -18.68 20.22
C LEU A 151 -5.52 -17.76 20.65
N LEU A 152 -6.69 -17.95 20.07
CA LEU A 152 -7.89 -17.19 20.42
C LEU A 152 -8.33 -17.44 21.88
N GLN A 153 -8.27 -18.68 22.37
CA GLN A 153 -8.54 -18.98 23.77
C GLN A 153 -7.49 -18.36 24.71
N GLN A 154 -6.20 -18.37 24.33
CA GLN A 154 -5.10 -17.74 25.10
C GLN A 154 -5.25 -16.21 25.22
N LEU A 155 -5.87 -15.58 24.23
CA LEU A 155 -6.19 -14.15 24.24
C LEU A 155 -7.42 -13.81 25.12
N ASN A 156 -8.07 -14.80 25.74
CA ASN A 156 -9.44 -14.72 26.26
C ASN A 156 -10.45 -14.25 25.19
N GLU A 157 -10.10 -14.43 23.91
CA GLU A 157 -10.87 -14.02 22.74
C GLU A 157 -11.23 -15.24 21.91
N GLY A 158 -12.18 -16.07 22.33
CA GLY A 158 -12.86 -16.88 21.32
C GLY A 158 -13.34 -15.96 20.18
N MET A 159 -13.34 -16.40 18.91
CA MET A 159 -14.04 -15.64 17.85
C MET A 159 -15.46 -15.27 18.32
N THR A 160 -16.06 -16.20 19.06
CA THR A 160 -17.20 -16.04 19.97
C THR A 160 -17.15 -14.76 20.81
N ASN A 161 -16.14 -14.46 21.62
CA ASN A 161 -16.10 -13.33 22.57
C ASN A 161 -16.06 -11.93 21.92
N SER A 162 -15.32 -11.76 20.82
CA SER A 162 -15.25 -10.48 20.10
C SER A 162 -16.52 -10.23 19.25
N LEU A 163 -17.09 -11.29 18.68
CA LEU A 163 -18.46 -11.28 18.12
C LEU A 163 -19.51 -11.09 19.22
N PHE A 164 -19.34 -11.68 20.41
CA PHE A 164 -20.24 -11.55 21.56
C PHE A 164 -20.26 -10.11 22.07
N GLY A 165 -19.12 -9.40 22.09
CA GLY A 165 -19.11 -7.97 22.42
C GLY A 165 -19.94 -7.14 21.43
N LEU A 166 -19.79 -7.40 20.13
CA LEU A 166 -20.60 -6.76 19.08
C LEU A 166 -22.09 -7.14 19.22
N HIS A 167 -22.37 -8.42 19.43
CA HIS A 167 -23.69 -9.02 19.66
C HIS A 167 -24.37 -8.36 20.86
N LYS A 168 -23.71 -8.29 22.02
CA LYS A 168 -24.22 -7.63 23.23
C LYS A 168 -24.53 -6.16 22.98
N THR A 169 -23.69 -5.42 22.27
CA THR A 169 -23.99 -4.03 21.88
C THR A 169 -25.23 -3.94 20.98
N PHE A 170 -25.37 -4.82 19.99
CA PHE A 170 -26.54 -4.87 19.12
C PHE A 170 -27.83 -5.21 19.88
N PHE A 171 -27.81 -6.24 20.74
CA PHE A 171 -28.98 -6.59 21.56
C PHE A 171 -29.35 -5.48 22.53
N LYS A 172 -28.37 -4.77 23.12
CA LYS A 172 -28.64 -3.59 23.96
C LYS A 172 -29.32 -2.48 23.16
N ILE A 173 -28.89 -2.20 21.93
CA ILE A 173 -29.53 -1.20 21.05
C ILE A 173 -30.96 -1.63 20.71
N LEU A 174 -31.16 -2.89 20.32
CA LEU A 174 -32.50 -3.40 19.97
C LEU A 174 -33.45 -3.39 21.18
N MET A 175 -32.98 -3.78 22.36
CA MET A 175 -33.76 -3.69 23.60
C MET A 175 -34.07 -2.24 23.99
N HIS A 176 -33.13 -1.32 23.79
CA HIS A 176 -33.36 0.12 24.00
C HIS A 176 -34.46 0.67 23.08
N HIS A 177 -34.61 0.11 21.88
CA HIS A 177 -35.68 0.43 20.93
C HIS A 177 -36.89 -0.51 21.01
N GLY A 178 -37.08 -1.21 22.14
CA GLY A 178 -38.31 -1.95 22.44
C GLY A 178 -38.36 -3.41 22.00
N ALA A 179 -37.25 -4.00 21.55
CA ALA A 179 -37.20 -5.44 21.24
C ALA A 179 -37.05 -6.28 22.52
N SER A 180 -37.88 -7.32 22.68
CA SER A 180 -37.79 -8.30 23.78
C SER A 180 -37.30 -9.66 23.27
N PHE A 181 -36.47 -10.35 24.06
CA PHE A 181 -35.89 -11.65 23.69
C PHE A 181 -36.12 -12.67 24.81
N ASN A 182 -36.57 -13.89 24.47
CA ASN A 182 -36.81 -14.99 25.40
C ASN A 182 -36.27 -16.32 24.82
N PRO A 183 -35.29 -16.99 25.48
CA PRO A 183 -34.60 -16.58 26.69
C PRO A 183 -33.70 -15.36 26.47
N SER A 184 -33.32 -14.67 27.57
CA SER A 184 -32.46 -13.50 27.47
C SER A 184 -31.10 -13.89 26.86
N PRO A 185 -30.58 -13.14 25.87
CA PRO A 185 -29.32 -13.42 25.20
C PRO A 185 -28.09 -13.23 26.11
N PHE A 186 -28.29 -12.83 27.36
CA PHE A 186 -27.24 -12.63 28.37
C PHE A 186 -27.20 -13.73 29.46
N THR A 187 -28.10 -14.72 29.41
CA THR A 187 -28.29 -15.68 30.52
C THR A 187 -27.25 -16.80 30.56
N SER A 188 -26.45 -16.97 29.52
CA SER A 188 -25.41 -18.02 29.47
C SER A 188 -24.04 -17.41 29.76
N LEU A 189 -23.32 -17.98 30.75
CA LEU A 189 -21.87 -17.87 31.04
C LEU A 189 -21.48 -17.13 32.34
N GLU A 190 -21.79 -17.73 33.48
CA GLU A 190 -20.88 -17.70 34.64
C GLU A 190 -20.06 -18.99 34.60
N GLN A 191 -18.81 -18.94 34.12
CA GLN A 191 -17.86 -20.02 34.37
C GLN A 191 -17.01 -19.64 35.60
N PRO A 192 -16.87 -20.52 36.60
CA PRO A 192 -16.03 -20.26 37.76
C PRO A 192 -14.56 -20.14 37.35
N LEU A 193 -13.83 -19.24 38.02
CA LEU A 193 -12.39 -19.04 37.83
C LEU A 193 -11.65 -20.35 38.08
N LYS A 194 -10.90 -20.82 37.08
CA LYS A 194 -10.12 -22.07 37.14
C LYS A 194 -8.79 -21.79 37.86
N GLU A 195 -8.53 -22.51 38.96
CA GLU A 195 -7.28 -22.41 39.73
C GLU A 195 -6.24 -23.43 39.23
N PHE A 196 -4.98 -22.99 39.12
CA PHE A 196 -3.86 -23.79 38.60
C PHE A 196 -2.81 -24.02 39.70
N ALA A 197 -2.67 -25.25 40.17
CA ALA A 197 -1.73 -25.61 41.23
C ALA A 197 -0.38 -26.08 40.67
N CYS A 198 0.71 -25.66 41.31
CA CYS A 198 2.05 -26.19 41.09
C CYS A 198 2.33 -27.38 42.03
N SER A 199 3.24 -28.27 41.62
CA SER A 199 3.74 -29.38 42.44
C SER A 199 4.40 -28.93 43.76
N CYS A 200 4.82 -27.67 43.85
CA CYS A 200 5.35 -27.07 45.09
C CYS A 200 4.28 -26.50 46.04
N GLY A 201 2.98 -26.66 45.71
CA GLY A 201 1.86 -26.24 46.56
C GLY A 201 1.38 -24.79 46.35
N LYS A 202 2.00 -24.01 45.46
CA LYS A 202 1.51 -22.66 45.09
C LYS A 202 0.38 -22.73 44.07
N VAL A 203 -0.65 -21.90 44.24
CA VAL A 203 -1.82 -21.83 43.35
C VAL A 203 -1.84 -20.50 42.61
N PHE A 204 -2.18 -20.54 41.34
CA PHE A 204 -2.22 -19.39 40.44
C PHE A 204 -3.59 -19.30 39.77
N THR A 205 -4.07 -18.08 39.57
CA THR A 205 -5.33 -17.80 38.86
C THR A 205 -5.16 -17.75 37.34
N SER A 206 -3.95 -18.01 36.84
CA SER A 206 -3.63 -18.12 35.42
C SER A 206 -2.56 -19.17 35.18
N GLN A 207 -2.69 -19.89 34.06
CA GLN A 207 -1.72 -20.91 33.67
C GLN A 207 -0.35 -20.28 33.31
N GLN A 208 -0.34 -19.03 32.84
CA GLN A 208 0.90 -18.27 32.63
C GLN A 208 1.64 -17.99 33.96
N GLY A 209 0.91 -17.70 35.04
CA GLY A 209 1.48 -17.57 36.38
C GLY A 209 2.15 -18.88 36.84
N LEU A 210 1.49 -20.01 36.61
CA LEU A 210 2.03 -21.34 36.88
C LEU A 210 3.28 -21.64 36.02
N SER A 211 3.24 -21.37 34.71
CA SER A 211 4.37 -21.64 33.80
C SER A 211 5.58 -20.74 34.09
N CYS A 212 5.35 -19.46 34.41
CA CYS A 212 6.43 -18.54 34.80
C CYS A 212 7.06 -18.99 36.13
N HIS A 213 6.24 -19.44 37.07
CA HIS A 213 6.69 -20.02 38.32
C HIS A 213 7.50 -21.32 38.11
N ARG A 214 7.03 -22.24 37.26
CA ARG A 214 7.75 -23.47 36.88
C ARG A 214 9.10 -23.17 36.21
N ARG A 215 9.16 -22.18 35.33
CA ARG A 215 10.42 -21.76 34.70
C ARG A 215 11.41 -21.22 35.72
N LEU A 216 10.97 -20.30 36.58
CA LEU A 216 11.87 -19.58 37.50
C LEU A 216 12.29 -20.40 38.72
N ILE A 217 11.44 -21.31 39.20
CA ILE A 217 11.66 -22.08 40.44
C ILE A 217 12.01 -23.54 40.15
N HIS A 218 11.46 -24.13 39.08
CA HIS A 218 11.65 -25.55 38.75
C HIS A 218 12.53 -25.79 37.51
N ASN A 219 12.99 -24.73 36.84
CA ASN A 219 13.78 -24.81 35.59
C ASN A 219 13.09 -25.65 34.49
N GLU A 220 11.76 -25.74 34.54
CA GLU A 220 10.95 -26.44 33.54
C GLU A 220 10.61 -25.45 32.42
N PHE A 221 11.01 -25.78 31.19
CA PHE A 221 10.74 -24.99 29.98
C PHE A 221 9.59 -25.60 29.18
N ALA A 222 8.95 -24.77 28.36
CA ALA A 222 7.95 -25.26 27.43
C ALA A 222 8.63 -26.08 26.30
N PRO A 223 8.00 -27.14 25.79
CA PRO A 223 8.60 -28.07 24.82
C PRO A 223 9.04 -27.39 23.52
N GLU A 224 8.49 -26.21 23.20
CA GLU A 224 8.77 -25.51 21.95
C GLU A 224 10.21 -24.95 21.83
N HIS A 225 10.99 -24.99 22.91
CA HIS A 225 12.40 -24.62 22.90
C HIS A 225 13.22 -25.45 21.90
N ALA A 226 12.81 -26.69 21.61
CA ALA A 226 13.50 -27.58 20.67
C ALA A 226 13.24 -27.24 19.19
N PHE A 227 12.11 -26.61 18.85
CA PHE A 227 11.71 -26.29 17.47
C PHE A 227 12.47 -25.10 16.85
N LEU A 228 13.38 -24.48 17.60
CA LEU A 228 14.28 -23.45 17.09
C LEU A 228 15.55 -24.04 16.42
N ALA A 229 15.71 -25.38 16.44
CA ALA A 229 16.74 -26.11 15.71
C ALA A 229 16.11 -26.78 14.48
N GLY A 230 16.47 -26.33 13.27
CA GLY A 230 15.80 -26.70 12.01
C GLY A 230 15.83 -28.19 11.62
N LEU A 231 14.99 -28.54 10.65
CA LEU A 231 14.85 -29.87 10.05
C LEU A 231 15.98 -30.19 9.02
N PRO A 232 16.27 -31.47 8.73
CA PRO A 232 17.29 -31.89 7.76
C PRO A 232 16.84 -31.78 6.29
N ASP A 233 17.81 -31.58 5.39
CA ASP A 233 17.63 -31.40 3.94
C ASP A 233 16.98 -32.60 3.22
N GLY A 234 16.06 -32.31 2.28
CA GLY A 234 15.87 -33.16 1.09
C GLY A 234 14.48 -33.75 0.75
N GLN A 235 13.34 -33.14 1.09
CA GLN A 235 12.03 -33.69 0.68
C GLN A 235 11.13 -32.70 -0.07
N GLU A 236 10.68 -33.11 -1.27
CA GLU A 236 9.75 -32.38 -2.16
C GLU A 236 8.28 -32.73 -1.86
N PHE A 237 7.40 -31.72 -1.93
CA PHE A 237 5.96 -31.82 -1.65
C PHE A 237 5.13 -32.36 -2.83
N GLN A 238 3.91 -32.87 -2.53
CA GLN A 238 2.92 -33.39 -3.48
C GLN A 238 2.64 -32.46 -4.68
N LYS A 239 2.56 -33.05 -5.89
CA LYS A 239 2.36 -32.34 -7.16
C LYS A 239 0.87 -32.06 -7.44
N LYS A 240 0.56 -30.78 -7.65
CA LYS A 240 -0.70 -30.28 -8.24
C LYS A 240 -0.81 -30.69 -9.73
N PRO A 241 -2.01 -30.64 -10.34
CA PRO A 241 -2.16 -30.81 -11.80
C PRO A 241 -1.23 -29.85 -12.55
N VAL A 242 -0.63 -30.30 -13.66
CA VAL A 242 0.46 -29.61 -14.36
C VAL A 242 0.09 -28.18 -14.73
N GLU A 243 -1.19 -27.95 -15.06
CA GLU A 243 -1.73 -26.68 -15.52
C GLU A 243 -1.86 -25.62 -14.42
N VAL A 244 -2.00 -26.05 -13.15
CA VAL A 244 -2.15 -25.15 -11.97
C VAL A 244 -1.02 -25.33 -10.97
N GLN A 245 0.04 -26.02 -11.38
CA GLN A 245 1.22 -26.26 -10.59
C GLN A 245 1.89 -24.91 -10.27
N GLY A 246 2.00 -24.59 -8.98
CA GLY A 246 2.52 -23.32 -8.48
C GLY A 246 1.50 -22.19 -8.27
N LEU A 247 0.26 -22.30 -8.73
CA LEU A 247 -0.81 -21.36 -8.35
C LEU A 247 -1.24 -21.62 -6.89
N ALA A 248 -1.18 -20.58 -6.07
CA ALA A 248 -1.77 -20.62 -4.74
C ALA A 248 -3.27 -20.30 -4.80
N ARG A 249 -4.09 -21.01 -4.00
CA ARG A 249 -5.55 -20.95 -3.96
C ARG A 249 -6.30 -21.59 -5.14
N VAL A 250 -6.04 -22.86 -5.43
CA VAL A 250 -6.77 -23.62 -6.47
C VAL A 250 -8.19 -23.96 -6.01
N GLU A 251 -8.42 -23.94 -4.70
CA GLU A 251 -9.68 -24.21 -4.00
C GLU A 251 -10.70 -23.06 -4.02
N THR A 252 -10.38 -21.93 -4.67
CA THR A 252 -11.33 -20.81 -4.77
C THR A 252 -12.41 -21.09 -5.79
N ILE A 253 -13.48 -21.71 -5.32
CA ILE A 253 -14.74 -21.80 -6.05
C ILE A 253 -15.42 -20.44 -5.90
N GLN A 254 -15.78 -19.81 -7.01
CA GLN A 254 -16.68 -18.66 -6.98
C GLN A 254 -18.00 -19.12 -6.35
N ALA A 255 -18.32 -18.58 -5.16
CA ALA A 255 -19.59 -18.88 -4.51
C ALA A 255 -20.75 -18.51 -5.45
N GLN A 256 -21.68 -19.45 -5.69
CA GLN A 256 -22.85 -19.18 -6.52
C GLN A 256 -23.66 -18.01 -5.92
N GLY A 257 -23.85 -16.97 -6.72
CA GLY A 257 -24.51 -15.73 -6.35
C GLY A 257 -24.42 -14.71 -7.50
N PRO A 258 -25.23 -13.64 -7.48
CA PRO A 258 -25.18 -12.65 -8.54
C PRO A 258 -23.78 -12.05 -8.62
N LEU A 259 -23.16 -12.18 -9.80
CA LEU A 259 -21.92 -11.52 -10.13
C LEU A 259 -22.14 -10.01 -10.00
N MET A 260 -21.53 -9.38 -8.99
CA MET A 260 -21.43 -7.92 -8.99
C MET A 260 -20.50 -7.54 -10.13
N HIS A 261 -21.06 -7.02 -11.22
CA HIS A 261 -20.31 -6.46 -12.32
C HIS A 261 -19.57 -5.23 -11.81
N MET A 262 -18.28 -5.39 -11.48
CA MET A 262 -17.42 -4.26 -11.16
C MET A 262 -17.07 -3.58 -12.48
N GLU A 263 -17.59 -2.37 -12.69
CA GLU A 263 -17.18 -1.55 -13.83
C GLU A 263 -15.67 -1.29 -13.77
N ASP A 264 -15.03 -1.31 -14.94
CA ASP A 264 -13.62 -0.97 -15.06
C ASP A 264 -13.44 0.52 -14.74
N ARG A 265 -12.94 0.80 -13.53
CA ARG A 265 -12.69 2.16 -13.05
C ARG A 265 -11.74 2.93 -13.96
N ARG A 266 -10.89 2.25 -14.74
CA ARG A 266 -9.98 2.90 -15.71
C ARG A 266 -10.76 3.60 -16.81
N ARG A 267 -11.89 3.02 -17.26
CA ARG A 267 -12.76 3.66 -18.28
C ARG A 267 -13.40 4.94 -17.76
N VAL A 268 -13.86 4.92 -16.51
CA VAL A 268 -14.40 6.11 -15.84
C VAL A 268 -13.32 7.18 -15.68
N GLN A 269 -12.10 6.78 -15.29
CA GLN A 269 -10.96 7.69 -15.15
C GLN A 269 -10.53 8.30 -16.50
N ILE A 270 -10.51 7.52 -17.57
CA ILE A 270 -10.20 8.03 -18.92
C ILE A 270 -11.21 9.11 -19.33
N SER A 271 -12.51 8.85 -19.16
CA SER A 271 -13.55 9.84 -19.49
C SER A 271 -13.39 11.14 -18.68
N GLN A 272 -13.05 11.04 -17.39
CA GLN A 272 -12.78 12.21 -16.54
C GLN A 272 -11.55 12.99 -17.00
N LEU A 273 -10.46 12.29 -17.32
CA LEU A 273 -9.22 12.91 -17.80
C LEU A 273 -9.38 13.55 -19.17
N GLN A 274 -10.15 12.94 -20.08
CA GLN A 274 -10.49 13.50 -21.39
C GLN A 274 -11.24 14.82 -21.24
N HIS A 275 -12.27 14.86 -20.39
CA HIS A 275 -13.02 16.08 -20.15
C HIS A 275 -12.17 17.19 -19.51
N GLU A 276 -11.29 16.84 -18.56
CA GLU A 276 -10.37 17.82 -17.99
C GLU A 276 -9.33 18.32 -19.01
N LEU A 277 -8.86 17.45 -19.90
CA LEU A 277 -7.95 17.81 -20.98
C LEU A 277 -8.61 18.77 -21.97
N GLU A 278 -9.84 18.50 -22.39
CA GLU A 278 -10.63 19.39 -23.26
C GLU A 278 -10.77 20.79 -22.64
N ARG A 279 -11.06 20.88 -21.33
CA ARG A 279 -11.14 22.15 -20.62
C ARG A 279 -9.81 22.91 -20.66
N VAL A 280 -8.71 22.25 -20.29
CA VAL A 280 -7.37 22.87 -20.30
C VAL A 280 -6.95 23.30 -21.71
N GLN A 281 -7.28 22.51 -22.74
CA GLN A 281 -7.04 22.87 -24.13
C GLN A 281 -7.85 24.09 -24.56
N THR A 282 -9.09 24.21 -24.08
CA THR A 282 -9.93 25.39 -24.31
C THR A 282 -9.34 26.63 -23.65
N ASP A 283 -8.91 26.52 -22.38
CA ASP A 283 -8.31 27.63 -21.64
C ASP A 283 -6.97 28.09 -22.24
N LEU A 284 -6.28 27.23 -23.00
CA LEU A 284 -5.04 27.57 -23.72
C LEU A 284 -5.27 28.31 -25.04
N LEU A 285 -6.52 28.41 -25.53
CA LEU A 285 -6.82 29.16 -26.74
C LEU A 285 -6.72 30.66 -26.46
N VAL A 286 -5.90 31.34 -27.26
CA VAL A 286 -5.80 32.81 -27.22
C VAL A 286 -7.00 33.39 -27.96
N THR A 287 -7.93 33.99 -27.22
CA THR A 287 -9.18 34.56 -27.78
C THR A 287 -9.04 36.01 -28.22
N GLU A 288 -8.16 36.77 -27.56
CA GLU A 288 -7.96 38.19 -27.80
C GLU A 288 -6.65 38.37 -28.58
N LEU A 289 -6.75 38.87 -29.81
CA LEU A 289 -5.64 39.02 -30.73
C LEU A 289 -5.50 40.48 -31.18
N PRO A 290 -4.26 40.97 -31.37
CA PRO A 290 -4.02 42.26 -32.00
C PRO A 290 -4.61 42.34 -33.41
N PRO A 291 -5.05 43.52 -33.88
CA PRO A 291 -5.63 43.69 -35.23
C PRO A 291 -4.68 43.30 -36.37
N GLU A 292 -3.36 43.37 -36.16
CA GLU A 292 -2.33 42.90 -37.10
C GLU A 292 -1.36 41.91 -36.44
N VAL A 293 -1.84 40.72 -36.08
CA VAL A 293 -1.09 39.69 -35.33
C VAL A 293 0.31 39.42 -35.90
N ASN A 294 0.45 39.28 -37.22
CA ASN A 294 1.75 38.97 -37.84
C ASN A 294 2.75 40.12 -37.74
N THR A 295 2.28 41.36 -37.86
CA THR A 295 3.12 42.56 -37.72
C THR A 295 3.51 42.72 -36.24
N ALA A 296 2.52 42.64 -35.35
CA ALA A 296 2.71 42.77 -33.90
C ALA A 296 3.64 41.69 -33.33
N SER A 297 3.52 40.44 -33.77
CA SER A 297 4.42 39.34 -33.34
C SER A 297 5.87 39.61 -33.76
N LYS A 298 6.10 40.07 -35.01
CA LYS A 298 7.45 40.42 -35.48
C LYS A 298 8.03 41.61 -34.73
N GLU A 299 7.25 42.64 -34.49
CA GLU A 299 7.67 43.83 -33.73
C GLU A 299 8.02 43.45 -32.30
N LEU A 300 7.17 42.65 -31.63
CA LEU A 300 7.41 42.18 -30.27
C LEU A 300 8.68 41.32 -30.18
N ARG A 301 8.85 40.33 -31.05
CA ARG A 301 10.06 39.48 -31.09
C ARG A 301 11.32 40.29 -31.35
N THR A 302 11.25 41.25 -32.27
CA THR A 302 12.37 42.15 -32.54
C THR A 302 12.70 43.00 -31.31
N ALA A 303 11.69 43.54 -30.62
CA ALA A 303 11.87 44.33 -29.42
C ALA A 303 12.43 43.50 -28.25
N LEU A 304 11.97 42.26 -28.06
CA LEU A 304 12.49 41.34 -27.05
C LEU A 304 13.97 41.03 -27.30
N SER A 305 14.31 40.63 -28.53
CA SER A 305 15.70 40.35 -28.93
C SER A 305 16.60 41.58 -28.78
N GLN A 306 16.12 42.76 -29.18
CA GLN A 306 16.86 44.01 -29.04
C GLN A 306 17.07 44.39 -27.57
N THR A 307 16.05 44.25 -26.73
CA THR A 307 16.12 44.51 -25.28
C THR A 307 17.14 43.62 -24.59
N THR A 308 17.18 42.33 -24.95
CA THR A 308 18.17 41.38 -24.44
C THR A 308 19.59 41.74 -24.89
N LYS A 309 19.77 42.20 -26.14
CA LYS A 309 21.07 42.67 -26.65
C LYS A 309 21.53 43.97 -25.97
N GLU A 310 20.62 44.90 -25.72
CA GLU A 310 20.90 46.15 -24.99
C GLU A 310 21.27 45.88 -23.53
N TRP A 311 20.59 44.92 -22.89
CA TRP A 311 21.00 44.45 -21.57
C TRP A 311 22.41 43.88 -21.58
N PHE A 312 22.78 43.08 -22.59
CA PHE A 312 24.13 42.52 -22.69
C PHE A 312 25.20 43.59 -22.88
N GLN A 313 24.91 44.64 -23.67
CA GLN A 313 25.80 45.79 -23.79
C GLN A 313 26.02 46.49 -22.45
N LEU A 314 24.94 46.75 -21.71
CA LEU A 314 25.02 47.34 -20.37
C LEU A 314 25.80 46.44 -19.40
N PHE A 315 25.59 45.13 -19.46
CA PHE A 315 26.33 44.15 -18.67
C PHE A 315 27.83 44.21 -18.95
N CYS A 316 28.24 44.41 -20.21
CA CYS A 316 29.63 44.61 -20.59
C CYS A 316 30.19 45.95 -20.07
N ASP A 317 29.43 47.03 -20.21
CA ASP A 317 29.84 48.39 -19.83
C ASP A 317 30.01 48.54 -18.31
N GLU A 318 29.18 47.86 -17.51
CA GLU A 318 29.23 47.86 -16.04
C GLU A 318 30.21 46.82 -15.47
N GLY A 319 31.07 46.22 -16.30
CA GLY A 319 32.11 45.30 -15.86
C GLY A 319 31.59 43.95 -15.40
N TYR A 320 30.56 43.42 -16.06
CA TYR A 320 29.97 42.09 -15.84
C TYR A 320 29.26 41.94 -14.48
N ASP A 321 28.54 42.98 -14.01
CA ASP A 321 27.72 42.90 -12.79
C ASP A 321 26.49 42.00 -13.00
N GLU A 322 26.52 40.80 -12.42
CA GLU A 322 25.44 39.81 -12.50
C GLU A 322 24.10 40.31 -11.95
N ARG A 323 24.12 41.30 -11.04
CA ARG A 323 22.89 41.88 -10.46
C ARG A 323 22.01 42.56 -11.51
N LEU A 324 22.59 42.96 -12.65
CA LEU A 324 21.83 43.53 -13.75
C LEU A 324 20.80 42.55 -14.33
N ALA A 325 21.00 41.24 -14.17
CA ALA A 325 20.05 40.21 -14.59
C ALA A 325 18.70 40.33 -13.85
N GLU A 326 18.69 40.82 -12.60
CA GLU A 326 17.45 41.03 -11.83
C GLU A 326 16.51 42.05 -12.50
N SER A 327 17.05 42.97 -13.31
CA SER A 327 16.26 43.98 -14.03
C SER A 327 15.74 43.53 -15.39
N LEU A 328 16.21 42.39 -15.89
CA LEU A 328 15.90 41.91 -17.23
C LEU A 328 14.42 41.51 -17.40
N PRO A 329 13.79 40.78 -16.45
CA PRO A 329 12.36 40.51 -16.51
C PRO A 329 11.52 41.79 -16.60
N ASP A 330 11.84 42.82 -15.81
CA ASP A 330 11.13 44.10 -15.82
C ASP A 330 11.24 44.78 -17.19
N ARG A 331 12.41 44.72 -17.84
CA ARG A 331 12.60 45.28 -19.20
C ARG A 331 11.76 44.58 -20.24
N TRP A 332 11.64 43.26 -20.19
CA TRP A 332 10.72 42.52 -21.07
C TRP A 332 9.27 42.82 -20.76
N ILE A 333 8.91 42.95 -19.48
CA ILE A 333 7.55 43.29 -19.04
C ILE A 333 7.15 44.70 -19.52
N VAL A 334 8.05 45.67 -19.58
CA VAL A 334 7.73 47.01 -20.11
C VAL A 334 7.26 46.95 -21.57
N LEU A 335 7.69 45.95 -22.34
CA LEU A 335 7.22 45.73 -23.71
C LEU A 335 5.76 45.23 -23.79
N LEU A 336 5.16 44.82 -22.66
CA LEU A 336 3.72 44.55 -22.57
C LEU A 336 2.86 45.81 -22.75
N GLY A 337 3.45 47.02 -22.62
CA GLY A 337 2.70 48.26 -22.41
C GLY A 337 2.45 49.14 -23.64
N GLY A 338 1.28 48.97 -24.26
CA GLY A 338 0.51 50.07 -24.86
C GLY A 338 -0.72 50.40 -23.99
N PRO A 339 -1.28 51.62 -24.02
CA PRO A 339 -2.37 52.06 -23.13
C PRO A 339 -3.71 51.30 -23.26
N GLU A 340 -3.85 50.36 -24.20
CA GLU A 340 -5.05 49.54 -24.45
C GLU A 340 -4.81 48.06 -24.08
N GLY A 341 -4.18 47.82 -22.92
CA GLY A 341 -3.73 46.50 -22.45
C GLY A 341 -4.82 45.43 -22.33
N HIS A 342 -4.94 44.61 -23.38
CA HIS A 342 -5.91 43.51 -23.47
C HIS A 342 -5.35 42.24 -24.14
N TYR A 343 -4.02 42.01 -24.13
CA TYR A 343 -3.41 40.90 -24.89
C TYR A 343 -2.48 40.00 -24.06
N ASP A 344 -2.76 39.83 -22.76
CA ASP A 344 -1.90 39.07 -21.84
C ASP A 344 -1.69 37.62 -22.30
N ALA A 345 -2.76 36.91 -22.67
CA ALA A 345 -2.66 35.53 -23.14
C ALA A 345 -1.93 35.38 -24.48
N TRP A 346 -2.03 36.38 -25.37
CA TRP A 346 -1.29 36.41 -26.62
C TRP A 346 0.20 36.67 -26.38
N PHE A 347 0.52 37.64 -25.53
CA PHE A 347 1.90 37.92 -25.14
C PHE A 347 2.55 36.72 -24.48
N GLU A 348 1.90 36.07 -23.51
CA GLU A 348 2.44 34.87 -22.87
C GLU A 348 2.79 33.79 -23.90
N ALA A 349 1.94 33.61 -24.93
CA ALA A 349 2.19 32.67 -26.01
C ALA A 349 3.38 33.08 -26.89
N GLU A 350 3.45 34.35 -27.31
CA GLU A 350 4.54 34.85 -28.15
C GLU A 350 5.88 34.90 -27.42
N PHE A 351 5.90 35.30 -26.15
CA PHE A 351 7.11 35.36 -25.32
C PHE A 351 7.70 33.95 -25.11
N MET A 352 6.85 32.98 -24.78
CA MET A 352 7.28 31.59 -24.64
C MET A 352 7.81 31.03 -25.97
N GLN A 353 7.19 31.40 -27.09
CA GLN A 353 7.63 30.95 -28.40
C GLN A 353 8.92 31.64 -28.84
N TRP A 354 9.08 32.94 -28.59
CA TRP A 354 10.32 33.69 -28.79
C TRP A 354 11.47 33.07 -27.99
N GLY A 355 11.24 32.71 -26.74
CA GLY A 355 12.24 32.03 -25.90
C GLY A 355 12.72 30.67 -26.44
N GLN A 356 11.91 30.01 -27.27
CA GLN A 356 12.27 28.75 -27.92
C GLN A 356 12.91 28.95 -29.29
N ASP A 357 12.38 29.88 -30.08
CA ASP A 357 12.73 30.03 -31.49
C ASP A 357 13.86 31.04 -31.72
N ASP A 358 13.88 32.14 -30.97
CA ASP A 358 14.71 33.32 -31.27
C ASP A 358 15.76 33.58 -30.16
N LEU A 359 15.43 33.37 -28.89
CA LEU A 359 16.34 33.63 -27.76
C LEU A 359 17.67 32.86 -27.85
N PRO A 360 17.70 31.56 -28.24
CA PRO A 360 18.96 30.84 -28.40
C PRO A 360 19.93 31.51 -29.39
N ASP A 361 19.40 32.04 -30.50
CA ASP A 361 20.21 32.76 -31.49
C ASP A 361 20.69 34.12 -30.96
N VAL A 362 19.90 34.77 -30.09
CA VAL A 362 20.27 36.06 -29.47
C VAL A 362 21.42 35.88 -28.49
N ILE A 363 21.37 34.84 -27.65
CA ILE A 363 22.39 34.60 -26.62
C ILE A 363 23.63 33.87 -27.18
N ALA A 364 23.53 33.21 -28.34
CA ALA A 364 24.67 32.56 -28.99
C ALA A 364 25.81 33.55 -29.36
N ASP A 365 25.48 34.83 -29.50
CA ASP A 365 26.46 35.90 -29.75
C ASP A 365 27.20 36.34 -28.46
N PHE A 366 26.83 35.81 -27.28
CA PHE A 366 27.46 36.17 -26.01
C PHE A 366 28.72 35.29 -25.81
N LEU A 367 29.87 35.92 -25.56
CA LEU A 367 31.17 35.26 -25.67
C LEU A 367 31.61 34.49 -24.39
N ASP A 368 30.87 34.58 -23.29
CA ASP A 368 31.35 34.19 -21.96
C ASP A 368 30.61 33.00 -21.30
N GLY A 369 29.50 32.51 -21.87
CA GLY A 369 28.65 31.46 -21.29
C GLY A 369 27.95 31.82 -19.97
N ARG A 370 28.35 32.92 -19.31
CA ARG A 370 27.78 33.38 -18.03
C ARG A 370 26.58 34.28 -18.28
N ALA A 371 26.70 35.20 -19.23
CA ALA A 371 25.58 36.04 -19.67
C ALA A 371 24.44 35.17 -20.22
N GLU A 372 24.75 34.12 -20.98
CA GLU A 372 23.77 33.14 -21.48
C GLU A 372 22.96 32.54 -20.34
N SER A 373 23.64 31.99 -19.32
CA SER A 373 22.99 31.41 -18.14
C SER A 373 22.11 32.40 -17.40
N LEU A 374 22.56 33.65 -17.23
CA LEU A 374 21.78 34.68 -16.53
C LEU A 374 20.49 35.05 -17.29
N VAL A 375 20.56 35.10 -18.62
CA VAL A 375 19.38 35.37 -19.45
C VAL A 375 18.42 34.18 -19.47
N ASP A 376 18.93 32.96 -19.58
CA ASP A 376 18.12 31.73 -19.52
C ASP A 376 17.43 31.57 -18.17
N ASP A 377 18.14 31.84 -17.07
CA ASP A 377 17.58 31.79 -15.71
C ASP A 377 16.45 32.84 -15.57
N ALA A 378 16.69 34.09 -15.97
CA ALA A 378 15.69 35.14 -15.94
C ALA A 378 14.45 34.83 -16.81
N PHE A 379 14.67 34.23 -18.00
CA PHE A 379 13.59 33.77 -18.87
C PHE A 379 12.75 32.68 -18.20
N CYS A 380 13.41 31.66 -17.65
CA CYS A 380 12.73 30.55 -16.96
C CYS A 380 11.93 31.03 -15.75
N GLU A 381 12.50 31.93 -14.95
CA GLU A 381 11.81 32.52 -13.79
C GLU A 381 10.55 33.28 -14.20
N LEU A 382 10.62 34.07 -15.27
CA LEU A 382 9.46 34.82 -15.76
C LEU A 382 8.37 33.89 -16.34
N VAL A 383 8.75 32.92 -17.17
CA VAL A 383 7.80 31.95 -17.75
C VAL A 383 7.10 31.14 -16.65
N ALA A 384 7.78 30.83 -15.56
CA ALA A 384 7.19 30.11 -14.43
C ALA A 384 6.05 30.88 -13.74
N LEU A 385 5.96 32.20 -13.93
CA LEU A 385 4.88 33.04 -13.39
C LEU A 385 3.65 33.08 -14.31
N PHE A 386 3.75 32.62 -15.55
CA PHE A 386 2.66 32.70 -16.52
C PHE A 386 1.59 31.62 -16.26
N PRO A 387 0.30 31.99 -16.10
CA PRO A 387 -0.80 31.03 -16.03
C PRO A 387 -0.82 30.04 -17.20
N ARG A 388 -0.43 30.48 -18.41
CA ARG A 388 -0.29 29.62 -19.57
C ARG A 388 0.71 28.47 -19.37
N PHE A 389 1.82 28.72 -18.67
CA PHE A 389 2.83 27.70 -18.40
C PHE A 389 2.28 26.57 -17.53
N ASP A 390 1.55 26.91 -16.46
CA ASP A 390 0.86 25.94 -15.61
C ASP A 390 -0.16 25.09 -16.38
N LEU A 391 -0.94 25.72 -17.26
CA LEU A 391 -1.90 25.02 -18.11
C LEU A 391 -1.20 24.08 -19.11
N MET A 392 -0.08 24.49 -19.70
CA MET A 392 0.73 23.64 -20.58
C MET A 392 1.33 22.44 -19.84
N GLN A 393 1.87 22.63 -18.63
CA GLN A 393 2.36 21.52 -17.80
C GLN A 393 1.22 20.55 -17.46
N LYS A 394 0.07 21.09 -17.06
CA LYS A 394 -1.12 20.30 -16.74
C LYS A 394 -1.59 19.49 -17.94
N ARG A 395 -1.63 20.07 -19.13
CA ARG A 395 -1.95 19.37 -20.39
C ARG A 395 -1.01 18.18 -20.62
N THR A 396 0.30 18.40 -20.49
CA THR A 396 1.31 17.35 -20.67
C THR A 396 1.13 16.20 -19.67
N LEU A 397 0.88 16.53 -18.40
CA LEU A 397 0.62 15.52 -17.36
C LEU A 397 -0.65 14.70 -17.65
N LEU A 398 -1.72 15.36 -18.08
CA LEU A 398 -3.00 14.71 -18.40
C LEU A 398 -2.83 13.76 -19.60
N LEU A 399 -2.15 14.19 -20.66
CA LEU A 399 -1.83 13.34 -21.82
C LEU A 399 -1.00 12.13 -21.44
N ALA A 400 0.05 12.30 -20.62
CA ALA A 400 0.87 11.19 -20.16
C ALA A 400 0.07 10.16 -19.35
N LYS A 401 -0.82 10.62 -18.46
CA LYS A 401 -1.72 9.75 -17.68
C LYS A 401 -2.71 9.01 -18.57
N LEU A 402 -3.30 9.71 -19.55
CA LEU A 402 -4.27 9.14 -20.48
C LEU A 402 -3.61 8.05 -21.34
N ASN A 403 -2.44 8.33 -21.92
CA ASN A 403 -1.67 7.35 -22.67
C ASN A 403 -1.31 6.11 -21.83
N CYS A 404 -0.94 6.29 -20.56
CA CYS A 404 -0.66 5.17 -19.67
C CYS A 404 -1.90 4.28 -19.47
N LEU A 405 -3.06 4.88 -19.14
CA LEU A 405 -4.30 4.16 -18.91
C LEU A 405 -4.84 3.48 -20.18
N GLU A 406 -4.73 4.13 -21.34
CA GLU A 406 -5.12 3.54 -22.62
C GLU A 406 -4.23 2.34 -22.98
N ASN A 407 -2.92 2.44 -22.76
CA ASN A 407 -2.00 1.33 -22.93
C ASN A 407 -2.28 0.17 -21.95
N GLU A 408 -2.66 0.46 -20.70
CA GLU A 408 -3.07 -0.55 -19.72
C GLU A 408 -4.40 -1.25 -20.07
N ILE A 409 -5.29 -0.58 -20.82
CA ILE A 409 -6.54 -1.17 -21.32
C ILE A 409 -6.27 -1.98 -22.59
N ALA A 410 -5.43 -1.48 -23.50
CA ALA A 410 -5.05 -2.15 -24.74
C ALA A 410 -4.17 -3.38 -24.49
N GLY A 411 -3.32 -3.31 -23.46
CA GLY A 411 -2.60 -4.45 -22.91
C GLY A 411 -3.60 -5.48 -22.42
N HIS A 412 -3.82 -6.53 -23.23
CA HIS A 412 -4.59 -7.70 -22.84
C HIS A 412 -4.01 -8.27 -21.54
N PHE A 413 -4.64 -7.96 -20.41
CA PHE A 413 -4.61 -8.89 -19.29
C PHE A 413 -5.33 -10.15 -19.80
N PRO A 414 -4.70 -11.34 -19.79
CA PRO A 414 -5.34 -12.59 -20.18
C PRO A 414 -6.32 -13.01 -19.09
N HIS A 415 -7.42 -12.27 -19.00
CA HIS A 415 -8.58 -12.61 -18.21
C HIS A 415 -9.80 -12.35 -19.09
N ARG A 416 -10.24 -13.40 -19.77
CA ARG A 416 -11.64 -13.78 -20.09
C ARG A 416 -11.78 -14.33 -21.52
N THR A 417 -11.70 -15.64 -21.62
CA THR A 417 -12.84 -16.45 -22.08
C THR A 417 -13.26 -17.34 -20.92
#